data_AF-A0A1Y4C8I8-F1
#
_entry.id   AF-A0A1Y4C8I8-F1
#
_cell.length_a   1.000
_cell.length_b   1.000
_cell.length_c   1.000
_cell.angle_alpha   90.00
_cell.angle_beta   90.00
_cell.angle_gamma   90.00
#
_symmetry.space_group_name_H-M   'P 1'
#
loop_
_entity.id
_entity.type
_entity.pdbx_description
1 polymer ?
#
loop_
_entity_poly.entity_id
_entity_poly.type
_entity_poly.pdbx_seq_one_letter_code
_entity_poly.pdbx_strand_id
1 'polypeptide(L)'
;MMDYIKDPDTWLSLLAVVISIIALWQTHRQIKLSNKQQLFDRRLSDYLIAKGLLDLYREHRDNLGIEDNGKPLFCVSLTYAYLTNNSYLEEAGDAPKPPLDNPARKVLLLKIEDLHRIAAEMELIFPKDILEPLNTFTLAYGKMLKALYGYGVIWNQMSSDMFPEMKNWTLGEKADHLGEERYRKEVFSALEQLERAYQAVVSQRSEEKIRELIRL
;
A
#
# COMPACT_ATOMS: atom_id res chain seq x y z
N MET A 1 33.87 -16.52 61.10
CA MET A 1 32.98 -16.88 59.97
C MET A 1 31.50 -16.95 60.39
N MET A 2 31.19 -17.12 61.70
CA MET A 2 29.81 -17.20 62.21
C MET A 2 29.14 -15.84 62.53
N ASP A 3 29.87 -14.73 62.62
CA ASP A 3 29.30 -13.41 62.99
C ASP A 3 28.71 -12.62 61.82
N TYR A 4 29.05 -12.98 60.58
CA TYR A 4 28.55 -12.32 59.36
C TYR A 4 27.05 -12.56 59.10
N ILE A 5 26.46 -13.55 59.77
CA ILE A 5 25.06 -13.97 59.58
C ILE A 5 24.11 -13.21 60.55
N LYS A 6 24.66 -12.51 61.56
CA LYS A 6 23.86 -11.75 62.55
C LYS A 6 23.68 -10.27 62.20
N ASP A 7 24.37 -9.76 61.18
CA ASP A 7 24.34 -8.34 60.85
C ASP A 7 23.14 -8.01 59.94
N PRO A 8 22.17 -7.18 60.39
CA PRO A 8 20.96 -6.85 59.63
C PRO A 8 21.24 -6.27 58.24
N ASP A 9 22.35 -5.53 58.10
CA ASP A 9 22.77 -4.91 56.84
C ASP A 9 23.16 -5.93 55.78
N THR A 10 23.66 -7.10 56.19
CA THR A 10 23.98 -8.21 55.29
C THR A 10 22.71 -8.83 54.71
N TRP A 11 21.66 -8.98 55.52
CA TRP A 11 20.35 -9.46 55.08
C TRP A 11 19.66 -8.48 54.15
N LEU A 12 19.76 -7.19 54.44
CA LEU A 12 19.18 -6.11 53.63
C LEU A 12 19.88 -6.03 52.26
N SER A 13 21.20 -6.18 52.24
CA SER A 13 22.00 -6.26 51.00
C SER A 13 21.68 -7.51 50.19
N LEU A 14 21.53 -8.68 50.83
CA LEU A 14 21.13 -9.92 50.15
C LEU A 14 19.73 -9.79 49.52
N LEU A 15 18.79 -9.17 50.25
CA LEU A 15 17.45 -8.91 49.77
C LEU A 15 17.45 -7.95 48.57
N ALA A 16 18.25 -6.89 48.63
CA ALA A 16 18.42 -5.94 47.51
C ALA A 16 19.00 -6.62 46.25
N VAL A 17 19.97 -7.54 46.41
CA VAL A 17 20.52 -8.33 45.29
C VAL A 17 19.44 -9.21 44.66
N VAL A 18 18.64 -9.91 45.48
CA VAL A 18 17.54 -10.76 44.97
C VAL A 18 16.49 -9.93 44.23
N ILE A 19 16.08 -8.79 44.78
CA ILE A 19 15.13 -7.87 44.13
C ILE A 19 15.70 -7.38 42.79
N SER A 20 16.98 -7.03 42.73
CA SER A 20 17.63 -6.56 41.50
C SER A 20 17.66 -7.63 40.41
N ILE A 21 17.92 -8.89 40.76
CA ILE A 21 17.88 -10.03 39.81
C ILE A 21 16.47 -10.22 39.26
N ILE A 22 15.45 -10.16 40.12
CA ILE A 22 14.04 -10.29 39.72
C ILE A 22 13.64 -9.14 38.78
N ALA A 23 14.06 -7.90 39.09
CA ALA A 23 13.79 -6.74 38.26
C ALA A 23 14.42 -6.89 36.87
N LEU A 24 15.68 -7.29 36.77
CA LEU A 24 16.35 -7.54 35.49
C LEU A 24 15.66 -8.64 34.67
N TRP A 25 15.21 -9.71 35.33
CA TRP A 25 14.46 -10.78 34.66
C TRP A 25 13.10 -10.28 34.13
N GLN A 26 12.37 -9.49 34.91
CA GLN A 26 11.12 -8.86 34.48
C GLN A 26 11.34 -7.90 33.30
N THR A 27 12.36 -7.04 33.36
CA THR A 27 12.71 -6.13 32.26
C THR A 27 13.08 -6.89 31.00
N HIS A 28 13.89 -7.94 31.10
CA HIS A 28 14.27 -8.76 29.94
C HIS A 28 13.04 -9.45 29.31
N ARG A 29 12.14 -9.98 30.14
CA ARG A 29 10.87 -10.57 29.68
C ARG A 29 9.96 -9.52 29.02
N GLN A 30 9.87 -8.33 29.59
CA GLN A 30 9.07 -7.23 29.06
C GLN A 30 9.59 -6.74 27.70
N ILE A 31 10.90 -6.55 27.55
CA ILE A 31 11.52 -6.18 26.26
C ILE A 31 11.22 -7.25 25.20
N LYS A 32 11.39 -8.54 25.56
CA LYS A 32 11.09 -9.64 24.64
C LYS A 32 9.63 -9.66 24.20
N LEU A 33 8.69 -9.39 25.12
CA LEU A 33 7.26 -9.31 24.82
C LEU A 33 6.93 -8.09 23.96
N SER A 34 7.48 -6.92 24.30
CA SER A 34 7.30 -5.68 23.54
C SER A 34 7.79 -5.82 22.11
N ASN A 35 8.97 -6.41 21.89
CA ASN A 35 9.50 -6.65 20.55
C ASN A 35 8.59 -7.59 19.73
N LYS A 36 8.03 -8.63 20.37
CA LYS A 36 7.06 -9.53 19.70
C LYS A 36 5.79 -8.81 19.31
N GLN A 37 5.26 -7.98 20.20
CA GLN A 37 4.03 -7.23 19.96
C GLN A 37 4.23 -6.19 18.85
N GLN A 38 5.36 -5.47 18.86
CA GLN A 38 5.72 -4.54 17.79
C GLN A 38 5.85 -5.24 16.42
N LEU A 39 6.43 -6.44 16.38
CA LEU A 39 6.51 -7.22 15.15
C LEU A 39 5.12 -7.68 14.66
N PHE A 40 4.26 -8.12 15.58
CA PHE A 40 2.87 -8.49 15.27
C PHE A 40 2.08 -7.30 14.73
N ASP A 41 2.16 -6.15 15.39
CA ASP A 41 1.45 -4.93 14.99
C ASP A 41 1.88 -4.48 13.57
N ARG A 42 3.19 -4.57 13.26
CA ARG A 42 3.71 -4.28 11.91
C ARG A 42 3.20 -5.29 10.87
N ARG A 43 3.30 -6.60 11.16
CA ARG A 43 2.77 -7.67 10.29
C ARG A 43 1.30 -7.46 9.95
N LEU A 44 0.51 -7.15 10.97
CA LEU A 44 -0.93 -6.96 10.84
C LEU A 44 -1.22 -5.69 10.04
N SER A 45 -0.56 -4.58 10.35
CA SER A 45 -0.76 -3.29 9.66
C SER A 45 -0.49 -3.41 8.16
N ASP A 46 0.68 -3.91 7.78
CA ASP A 46 1.10 -4.03 6.38
C ASP A 46 0.17 -4.98 5.59
N TYR A 47 -0.17 -6.11 6.20
CA TYR A 47 -1.12 -7.05 5.61
C TYR A 47 -2.51 -6.45 5.44
N LEU A 48 -3.02 -5.68 6.41
CA LEU A 48 -4.34 -5.07 6.31
C LEU A 48 -4.42 -4.02 5.19
N ILE A 49 -3.33 -3.28 4.94
CA ILE A 49 -3.26 -2.37 3.79
C ILE A 49 -3.33 -3.17 2.48
N ALA A 50 -2.45 -4.15 2.29
CA ALA A 50 -2.44 -4.98 1.08
C ALA A 50 -3.78 -5.70 0.85
N LYS A 51 -4.40 -6.21 1.92
CA LYS A 51 -5.73 -6.82 1.90
C LYS A 51 -6.81 -5.81 1.52
N GLY A 52 -6.77 -4.59 2.05
CA GLY A 52 -7.73 -3.54 1.70
C GLY A 52 -7.71 -3.21 0.21
N LEU A 53 -6.51 -3.15 -0.39
CA LEU A 53 -6.36 -2.96 -1.84
C LEU A 53 -6.92 -4.16 -2.63
N LEU A 54 -6.65 -5.37 -2.16
CA LEU A 54 -7.11 -6.61 -2.77
C LEU A 54 -8.65 -6.69 -2.78
N ASP A 55 -9.27 -6.40 -1.65
CA ASP A 55 -10.73 -6.40 -1.50
C ASP A 55 -11.37 -5.32 -2.36
N LEU A 56 -10.80 -4.11 -2.39
CA LEU A 56 -11.32 -3.02 -3.22
C LEU A 56 -11.23 -3.34 -4.71
N TYR A 57 -10.12 -3.94 -5.16
CA TYR A 57 -10.01 -4.42 -6.55
C TYR A 57 -11.02 -5.52 -6.83
N ARG A 58 -11.15 -6.51 -5.94
CA ARG A 58 -12.10 -7.62 -6.05
C ARG A 58 -13.54 -7.12 -6.21
N GLU A 59 -13.92 -6.07 -5.49
CA GLU A 59 -15.25 -5.47 -5.54
C GLU A 59 -15.55 -4.78 -6.87
N HIS A 60 -14.56 -4.07 -7.43
CA HIS A 60 -14.79 -3.19 -8.59
C HIS A 60 -14.23 -3.70 -9.92
N ARG A 61 -13.46 -4.79 -9.96
CA ARG A 61 -12.75 -5.28 -11.16
C ARG A 61 -13.63 -5.47 -12.39
N ASP A 62 -14.86 -5.95 -12.20
CA ASP A 62 -15.80 -6.20 -13.31
C ASP A 62 -16.46 -4.91 -13.83
N ASN A 63 -16.31 -3.79 -13.13
CA ASN A 63 -16.96 -2.50 -13.41
C ASN A 63 -15.97 -1.33 -13.53
N LEU A 64 -14.69 -1.60 -13.85
CA LEU A 64 -13.67 -0.55 -13.96
C LEU A 64 -13.88 0.41 -15.14
N GLY A 65 -14.78 0.10 -16.09
CA GLY A 65 -15.10 1.00 -17.20
C GLY A 65 -13.92 1.27 -18.16
N ILE A 66 -12.93 0.38 -18.17
CA ILE A 66 -11.80 0.39 -19.10
C ILE A 66 -12.15 -0.53 -20.28
N GLU A 67 -12.36 0.05 -21.46
CA GLU A 67 -12.69 -0.68 -22.69
C GLU A 67 -11.61 -0.45 -23.75
N ASP A 68 -11.08 -1.54 -24.32
CA ASP A 68 -10.15 -1.47 -25.45
C ASP A 68 -10.91 -1.36 -26.78
N ASN A 69 -11.36 -0.15 -27.08
CA ASN A 69 -12.08 0.19 -28.31
C ASN A 69 -11.32 1.19 -29.19
N GLY A 70 -10.03 1.43 -28.89
CA GLY A 70 -9.17 2.39 -29.58
C GLY A 70 -9.50 3.87 -29.34
N LYS A 71 -10.47 4.19 -28.47
CA LYS A 71 -10.88 5.56 -28.14
C LYS A 71 -10.33 5.98 -26.77
N PRO A 72 -10.30 7.30 -26.48
CA PRO A 72 -10.00 7.78 -25.14
C PRO A 72 -10.86 7.15 -24.04
N LEU A 73 -10.26 6.87 -22.89
CA LEU A 73 -10.91 6.35 -21.68
C LEU A 73 -11.75 7.45 -21.00
N PHE A 74 -13.02 7.57 -21.40
CA PHE A 74 -13.97 8.55 -20.85
C PHE A 74 -14.24 8.36 -19.35
N CYS A 75 -14.16 7.13 -18.85
CA CYS A 75 -14.51 6.79 -17.47
C CYS A 75 -13.31 6.81 -16.51
N VAL A 76 -12.15 7.33 -16.91
CA VAL A 76 -10.92 7.23 -16.09
C VAL A 76 -11.08 7.79 -14.67
N SER A 77 -11.84 8.88 -14.50
CA SER A 77 -12.08 9.47 -13.18
C SER A 77 -12.89 8.54 -12.27
N LEU A 78 -13.84 7.80 -12.84
CA LEU A 78 -14.63 6.82 -12.12
C LEU A 78 -13.77 5.60 -11.76
N THR A 79 -12.98 5.10 -12.70
CA THR A 79 -12.03 4.01 -12.46
C THR A 79 -11.05 4.36 -11.34
N TYR A 80 -10.49 5.57 -11.36
CA TYR A 80 -9.57 6.05 -10.33
C TYR A 80 -10.28 6.11 -8.98
N ALA A 81 -11.50 6.68 -8.93
CA ALA A 81 -12.29 6.74 -7.71
C ALA A 81 -12.52 5.35 -7.11
N TYR A 82 -12.88 4.35 -7.93
CA TYR A 82 -13.04 2.97 -7.44
C TYR A 82 -11.77 2.39 -6.84
N LEU A 83 -10.59 2.70 -7.37
CA LEU A 83 -9.32 2.18 -6.85
C LEU A 83 -8.74 3.00 -5.68
N THR A 84 -9.26 4.19 -5.40
CA THR A 84 -8.83 5.00 -4.25
C THR A 84 -9.85 5.07 -3.13
N ASN A 85 -11.02 4.44 -3.29
CA ASN A 85 -12.11 4.47 -2.32
C ASN A 85 -11.88 3.54 -1.12
N ASN A 86 -10.79 3.75 -0.39
CA ASN A 86 -10.50 3.11 0.89
C ASN A 86 -9.78 4.08 1.82
N SER A 87 -9.81 3.82 3.13
CA SER A 87 -9.20 4.69 4.15
C SER A 87 -7.70 4.92 3.98
N TYR A 88 -6.99 4.03 3.30
CA TYR A 88 -5.57 4.19 3.03
C TYR A 88 -5.30 5.14 1.85
N LEU A 89 -6.17 5.22 0.83
CA LEU A 89 -5.99 6.02 -0.39
C LEU A 89 -6.94 7.22 -0.52
N GLU A 90 -7.94 7.39 0.36
CA GLU A 90 -8.98 8.42 0.27
C GLU A 90 -8.40 9.83 0.02
N GLU A 91 -7.39 10.23 0.80
CA GLU A 91 -6.73 11.53 0.68
C GLU A 91 -6.05 11.76 -0.69
N ALA A 92 -5.76 10.69 -1.44
CA ALA A 92 -5.21 10.74 -2.79
C ALA A 92 -6.28 10.69 -3.89
N GLY A 93 -7.56 10.59 -3.54
CA GLY A 93 -8.68 10.43 -4.49
C GLY A 93 -8.82 11.59 -5.48
N ASP A 94 -8.40 12.79 -5.08
CA ASP A 94 -8.47 13.98 -5.93
C ASP A 94 -7.18 14.26 -6.71
N ALA A 95 -6.14 13.41 -6.61
CA ALA A 95 -4.82 13.67 -7.21
C ALA A 95 -4.83 14.00 -8.71
N PRO A 96 -5.68 13.39 -9.57
CA PRO A 96 -5.72 13.73 -10.99
C PRO A 96 -6.38 15.09 -11.28
N LYS A 97 -7.19 15.63 -10.34
CA LYS A 97 -7.96 16.87 -10.57
C LYS A 97 -7.04 18.08 -10.64
N PRO A 98 -7.32 19.05 -11.54
CA PRO A 98 -6.58 20.31 -11.60
C PRO A 98 -6.77 21.13 -10.31
N PRO A 99 -5.83 22.03 -9.98
CA PRO A 99 -4.61 22.35 -10.73
C PRO A 99 -3.48 21.32 -10.55
N LEU A 100 -2.40 21.42 -11.35
CA LEU A 100 -1.30 20.44 -11.32
C LEU A 100 -0.51 20.41 -9.99
N ASP A 101 -0.59 21.48 -9.21
CA ASP A 101 -0.02 21.65 -7.88
C ASP A 101 -0.99 21.24 -6.75
N ASN A 102 -2.07 20.54 -7.10
CA ASN A 102 -3.00 19.95 -6.14
C ASN A 102 -2.25 19.12 -5.07
N PRO A 103 -2.43 19.43 -3.77
CA PRO A 103 -1.78 18.71 -2.67
C PRO A 103 -2.03 17.19 -2.68
N ALA A 104 -3.19 16.73 -3.15
CA ALA A 104 -3.52 15.31 -3.27
C ALA A 104 -2.54 14.54 -4.18
N ARG A 105 -1.90 15.23 -5.13
CA ARG A 105 -0.82 14.65 -5.95
C ARG A 105 0.37 14.22 -5.11
N LYS A 106 0.79 15.06 -4.16
CA LYS A 106 1.90 14.72 -3.26
C LYS A 106 1.51 13.53 -2.39
N VAL A 107 0.27 13.49 -1.90
CA VAL A 107 -0.26 12.37 -1.13
C VAL A 107 -0.22 11.08 -1.95
N LEU A 108 -0.68 11.10 -3.21
CA LEU A 108 -0.60 9.94 -4.10
C LEU A 108 0.83 9.42 -4.26
N LEU A 109 1.80 10.31 -4.52
CA LEU A 109 3.19 9.92 -4.70
C LEU A 109 3.75 9.25 -3.44
N LEU A 110 3.48 9.83 -2.27
CA LEU A 110 3.86 9.25 -0.99
C LEU A 110 3.19 7.89 -0.76
N LYS A 111 1.91 7.73 -1.10
CA LYS A 111 1.21 6.45 -0.97
C LYS A 111 1.78 5.39 -1.90
N ILE A 112 2.17 5.73 -3.13
CA ILE A 112 2.83 4.80 -4.05
C ILE A 112 4.21 4.38 -3.50
N GLU A 113 5.01 5.31 -2.98
CA GLU A 113 6.28 4.99 -2.31
C GLU A 113 6.06 4.11 -1.08
N ASP A 114 5.01 4.39 -0.31
CA ASP A 114 4.64 3.63 0.87
C ASP A 114 4.21 2.19 0.52
N LEU A 115 3.56 1.96 -0.63
CA LEU A 115 3.30 0.61 -1.13
C LEU A 115 4.59 -0.17 -1.44
N HIS A 116 5.64 0.49 -1.93
CA HIS A 116 6.95 -0.15 -2.13
C HIS A 116 7.60 -0.47 -0.80
N ARG A 117 7.51 0.44 0.18
CA ARG A 117 7.98 0.20 1.55
C ARG A 117 7.26 -1.00 2.17
N ILE A 118 5.94 -1.04 2.11
CA ILE A 118 5.11 -2.14 2.63
C ILE A 118 5.52 -3.46 2.00
N ALA A 119 5.64 -3.52 0.66
CA ALA A 119 6.07 -4.74 -0.01
C ALA A 119 7.46 -5.20 0.47
N ALA A 120 8.42 -4.28 0.59
CA ALA A 120 9.75 -4.61 1.10
C ALA A 120 9.72 -5.06 2.58
N GLU A 121 8.90 -4.44 3.42
CA GLU A 121 8.74 -4.83 4.83
C GLU A 121 8.12 -6.21 4.95
N MET A 122 7.07 -6.51 4.18
CA MET A 122 6.44 -7.83 4.19
C MET A 122 7.44 -8.93 3.78
N GLU A 123 8.33 -8.65 2.81
CA GLU A 123 9.38 -9.57 2.35
C GLU A 123 10.38 -9.95 3.45
N LEU A 124 10.63 -9.05 4.39
CA LEU A 124 11.51 -9.32 5.53
C LEU A 124 10.83 -10.18 6.60
N ILE A 125 9.50 -10.22 6.60
CA ILE A 125 8.73 -10.73 7.73
C ILE A 125 8.00 -12.04 7.41
N PHE A 126 7.67 -12.30 6.15
CA PHE A 126 6.98 -13.50 5.68
C PHE A 126 7.85 -14.36 4.75
N PRO A 127 7.61 -15.67 4.68
CA PRO A 127 8.23 -16.55 3.68
C PRO A 127 7.94 -16.08 2.26
N LYS A 128 8.98 -16.01 1.43
CA LYS A 128 8.92 -15.44 0.08
C LYS A 128 7.89 -16.13 -0.81
N ASP A 129 7.86 -17.45 -0.81
CA ASP A 129 6.97 -18.28 -1.64
C ASP A 129 5.47 -18.04 -1.34
N ILE A 130 5.14 -17.74 -0.08
CA ILE A 130 3.76 -17.45 0.33
C ILE A 130 3.39 -16.00 -0.01
N LEU A 131 4.33 -15.07 0.19
CA LEU A 131 4.13 -13.64 0.05
C LEU A 131 4.15 -13.14 -1.39
N GLU A 132 4.98 -13.73 -2.25
CA GLU A 132 5.30 -13.22 -3.58
C GLU A 132 4.07 -12.83 -4.42
N PRO A 133 2.96 -13.60 -4.45
CA PRO A 133 1.76 -13.17 -5.17
C PRO A 133 1.13 -11.89 -4.61
N LEU A 134 1.03 -11.76 -3.28
CA LEU A 134 0.44 -10.57 -2.65
C LEU A 134 1.34 -9.35 -2.81
N ASN A 135 2.65 -9.51 -2.68
CA ASN A 135 3.60 -8.42 -2.94
C ASN A 135 3.55 -7.96 -4.40
N THR A 136 3.52 -8.91 -5.34
CA THR A 136 3.39 -8.61 -6.77
C THR A 136 2.10 -7.84 -7.05
N PHE A 137 0.99 -8.23 -6.42
CA PHE A 137 -0.28 -7.52 -6.50
C PHE A 137 -0.17 -6.09 -5.95
N THR A 138 0.37 -5.90 -4.74
CA THR A 138 0.55 -4.58 -4.11
C THR A 138 1.36 -3.62 -5.01
N LEU A 139 2.45 -4.11 -5.59
CA LEU A 139 3.29 -3.32 -6.50
C LEU A 139 2.58 -3.02 -7.82
N ALA A 140 1.87 -4.00 -8.39
CA ALA A 140 1.07 -3.80 -9.60
C ALA A 140 -0.06 -2.77 -9.37
N TYR A 141 -0.65 -2.74 -8.17
CA TYR A 141 -1.65 -1.75 -7.78
C TYR A 141 -1.08 -0.33 -7.80
N GLY A 142 0.11 -0.13 -7.20
CA GLY A 142 0.80 1.15 -7.25
C GLY A 142 1.12 1.61 -8.68
N LYS A 143 1.51 0.68 -9.57
CA LYS A 143 1.69 0.97 -11.00
C LYS A 143 0.40 1.39 -11.68
N MET A 144 -0.72 0.72 -11.39
CA MET A 144 -2.03 1.04 -11.93
C MET A 144 -2.49 2.44 -11.49
N LEU A 145 -2.33 2.79 -10.21
CA LEU A 145 -2.63 4.13 -9.71
C LEU A 145 -1.81 5.21 -10.44
N LYS A 146 -0.52 4.95 -10.66
CA LYS A 146 0.36 5.87 -11.39
C LYS A 146 -0.06 6.06 -12.85
N ALA A 147 -0.43 4.97 -13.53
CA ALA A 147 -0.92 4.99 -14.91
C ALA A 147 -2.25 5.75 -15.03
N LEU A 148 -3.22 5.46 -14.16
CA LEU A 148 -4.50 6.19 -14.13
C LEU A 148 -4.32 7.67 -13.81
N TYR A 149 -3.43 8.00 -12.87
CA TYR A 149 -3.09 9.39 -12.58
C TYR A 149 -2.51 10.09 -13.82
N GLY A 150 -1.51 9.48 -14.47
CA GLY A 150 -0.89 10.03 -15.68
C GLY A 150 -1.89 10.25 -16.80
N TYR A 151 -2.76 9.27 -17.04
CA TYR A 151 -3.86 9.41 -17.99
C TYR A 151 -4.85 10.49 -17.58
N GLY A 152 -5.25 10.56 -16.31
CA GLY A 152 -6.19 11.54 -15.80
C GLY A 152 -5.71 13.00 -15.98
N VAL A 153 -4.40 13.23 -15.86
CA VAL A 153 -3.80 14.54 -16.18
C VAL A 153 -3.99 14.89 -17.65
N ILE A 154 -3.68 13.96 -18.57
CA ILE A 154 -3.86 14.18 -20.02
C ILE A 154 -5.33 14.35 -20.36
N TRP A 155 -6.21 13.55 -19.77
CA TRP A 155 -7.66 13.68 -19.90
C TRP A 155 -8.13 15.08 -19.53
N ASN A 156 -7.73 15.59 -18.37
CA ASN A 156 -8.13 16.92 -17.91
C ASN A 156 -7.58 18.04 -18.81
N GLN A 157 -6.41 17.85 -19.44
CA GLN A 157 -5.87 18.79 -20.44
C GLN A 157 -6.67 18.75 -21.75
N MET A 158 -7.06 17.57 -22.22
CA MET A 158 -7.89 17.41 -23.42
C MET A 158 -9.32 17.94 -23.22
N SER A 159 -9.91 17.64 -22.07
CA SER A 159 -11.33 17.93 -21.76
C SER A 159 -11.57 19.36 -21.28
N SER A 160 -10.52 20.12 -20.99
CA SER A 160 -10.63 21.53 -20.59
C SER A 160 -10.32 22.46 -21.75
N ASP A 161 -10.80 23.70 -21.63
CA ASP A 161 -10.44 24.83 -22.51
C ASP A 161 -9.19 25.56 -21.99
N MET A 162 -8.32 24.85 -21.25
CA MET A 162 -7.18 25.44 -20.55
C MET A 162 -6.11 25.99 -21.51
N PHE A 163 -6.07 25.49 -22.76
CA PHE A 163 -5.18 25.93 -23.82
C PHE A 163 -5.98 26.68 -24.91
N PRO A 164 -5.87 28.02 -24.99
CA PRO A 164 -6.58 28.82 -25.99
C PRO A 164 -6.35 28.35 -27.43
N GLU A 165 -5.16 27.84 -27.73
CA GLU A 165 -4.75 27.31 -29.04
C GLU A 165 -5.50 26.04 -29.45
N MET A 166 -6.01 25.27 -28.48
CA MET A 166 -6.75 24.02 -28.72
C MET A 166 -8.27 24.19 -28.61
N LYS A 167 -8.76 25.42 -28.39
CA LYS A 167 -10.19 25.68 -28.11
C LYS A 167 -11.14 25.16 -29.20
N ASN A 168 -10.71 25.21 -30.46
CA ASN A 168 -11.52 24.77 -31.60
C ASN A 168 -11.20 23.34 -32.07
N TRP A 169 -10.28 22.65 -31.40
CA TRP A 169 -9.88 21.30 -31.77
C TRP A 169 -10.90 20.28 -31.28
N THR A 170 -11.14 19.26 -32.10
CA THR A 170 -11.87 18.06 -31.71
C THR A 170 -11.11 17.29 -30.62
N LEU A 171 -11.82 16.43 -29.89
CA LEU A 171 -11.18 15.56 -28.89
C LEU A 171 -10.08 14.67 -29.50
N GLY A 172 -10.26 14.21 -30.75
CA GLY A 172 -9.27 13.43 -31.48
C GLY A 172 -7.99 14.23 -31.76
N GLU A 173 -8.12 15.45 -32.28
CA GLU A 173 -6.96 16.33 -32.52
C GLU A 173 -6.19 16.65 -31.24
N LYS A 174 -6.91 16.89 -30.13
CA LYS A 174 -6.29 17.08 -28.81
C LYS A 174 -5.56 15.82 -28.33
N ALA A 175 -6.18 14.65 -28.50
CA ALA A 175 -5.58 13.36 -28.12
C ALA A 175 -4.31 13.06 -28.90
N ASP A 176 -4.33 13.27 -30.22
CA ASP A 176 -3.16 13.07 -31.09
C ASP A 176 -2.03 14.03 -30.73
N HIS A 177 -2.34 15.31 -30.52
CA HIS A 177 -1.35 16.32 -30.16
C HIS A 177 -0.69 16.06 -28.79
N LEU A 178 -1.48 15.63 -27.81
CA LEU A 178 -1.00 15.34 -26.46
C LEU A 178 -0.42 13.92 -26.31
N GLY A 179 -0.45 13.12 -27.38
CA GLY A 179 0.05 11.74 -27.36
C GLY A 179 -0.70 10.84 -26.38
N GLU A 180 -2.01 11.04 -26.23
CA GLU A 180 -2.87 10.31 -25.29
C GLU A 180 -2.76 8.79 -25.44
N GLU A 181 -2.60 8.29 -26.67
CA GLU A 181 -2.53 6.86 -26.96
C GLU A 181 -1.43 6.16 -26.15
N ARG A 182 -0.29 6.84 -25.90
CA ARG A 182 0.78 6.31 -25.06
C ARG A 182 0.28 6.05 -23.64
N TYR A 183 -0.39 7.02 -23.03
CA TYR A 183 -0.93 6.93 -21.68
C TYR A 183 -2.05 5.90 -21.60
N ARG A 184 -2.89 5.81 -22.64
CA ARG A 184 -3.92 4.78 -22.74
C ARG A 184 -3.30 3.37 -22.73
N LYS A 185 -2.26 3.14 -23.52
CA LYS A 185 -1.51 1.86 -23.54
C LYS A 185 -0.87 1.55 -22.19
N GLU A 186 -0.36 2.56 -21.48
CA GLU A 186 0.16 2.39 -20.12
C GLU A 186 -0.91 1.91 -19.13
N VAL A 187 -2.13 2.48 -19.19
CA VAL A 187 -3.27 2.03 -18.37
C VAL A 187 -3.63 0.58 -18.67
N PHE A 188 -3.74 0.19 -19.95
CA PHE A 188 -4.02 -1.20 -20.32
C PHE A 188 -2.95 -2.18 -19.85
N SER A 189 -1.67 -1.83 -20.03
CA SER A 189 -0.55 -2.66 -19.57
C SER A 189 -0.53 -2.82 -18.05
N ALA A 190 -0.84 -1.74 -17.31
CA ALA A 190 -0.90 -1.77 -15.86
C ALA A 190 -2.11 -2.59 -15.37
N LEU A 191 -3.27 -2.48 -16.03
CA LEU A 191 -4.46 -3.27 -15.72
C LEU A 191 -4.21 -4.78 -15.95
N GLU A 192 -3.59 -5.14 -17.07
CA GLU A 192 -3.25 -6.54 -17.37
C GLU A 192 -2.28 -7.11 -16.31
N GLN A 193 -1.28 -6.34 -15.89
CA GLN A 193 -0.37 -6.73 -14.81
C GLN A 193 -1.11 -6.90 -13.47
N LEU A 194 -2.00 -5.97 -13.14
CA LEU A 194 -2.78 -6.00 -11.90
C LEU A 194 -3.71 -7.22 -11.86
N GLU A 195 -4.43 -7.49 -12.95
CA GLU A 195 -5.34 -8.63 -13.05
C GLU A 195 -4.56 -9.96 -12.96
N ARG A 196 -3.43 -10.09 -13.66
CA ARG A 196 -2.56 -11.28 -13.53
C ARG A 196 -2.10 -11.50 -12.09
N ALA A 197 -1.65 -10.43 -11.41
CA ALA A 197 -1.20 -10.51 -10.03
C ALA A 197 -2.35 -10.87 -9.07
N TYR A 198 -3.54 -10.30 -9.29
CA TYR A 198 -4.75 -10.65 -8.54
C TYR A 198 -5.10 -12.14 -8.69
N GLN A 199 -5.10 -12.67 -9.91
CA GLN A 199 -5.36 -14.09 -10.15
C GLN A 199 -4.32 -14.99 -9.50
N ALA A 200 -3.04 -14.56 -9.44
CA ALA A 200 -2.01 -15.29 -8.71
C ALA A 200 -2.31 -15.36 -7.20
N VAL A 201 -2.74 -14.25 -6.57
CA VAL A 201 -3.14 -14.23 -5.15
C VAL A 201 -4.28 -15.21 -4.88
N VAL A 202 -5.33 -15.19 -5.72
CA VAL A 202 -6.51 -16.05 -5.57
C VAL A 202 -6.17 -17.52 -5.78
N SER A 203 -5.49 -17.85 -6.88
CA SER A 203 -5.15 -19.24 -7.23
C SER A 203 -4.22 -19.89 -6.21
N GLN A 204 -3.27 -19.14 -5.66
CA GLN A 204 -2.30 -19.65 -4.70
C GLN A 204 -2.77 -19.60 -3.24
N ARG A 205 -3.96 -19.03 -2.98
CA ARG A 205 -4.52 -18.85 -1.63
C ARG A 205 -3.56 -18.10 -0.70
N SER A 206 -2.86 -17.10 -1.24
CA SER A 206 -1.86 -16.34 -0.49
C SER A 206 -2.49 -15.55 0.65
N GLU A 207 -3.72 -15.05 0.46
CA GLU A 207 -4.46 -14.33 1.50
C GLU A 207 -4.68 -15.20 2.75
N GLU A 208 -5.14 -16.44 2.58
CA GLU A 208 -5.37 -17.35 3.71
C GLU A 208 -4.08 -17.77 4.39
N LYS A 209 -3.05 -18.13 3.59
CA LYS A 209 -1.74 -18.57 4.11
C LYS A 209 -1.05 -17.47 4.94
N ILE A 210 -1.08 -16.22 4.48
CA ILE A 210 -0.48 -15.10 5.22
C ILE A 210 -1.26 -14.83 6.51
N ARG A 211 -2.59 -14.94 6.48
CA ARG A 211 -3.43 -14.78 7.68
C ARG A 211 -3.10 -15.81 8.75
N GLU A 212 -2.80 -17.05 8.38
CA GLU A 212 -2.37 -18.10 9.32
C GLU A 212 -1.01 -17.75 9.96
N LEU A 213 -0.07 -17.18 9.20
CA LEU A 213 1.25 -16.75 9.71
C LEU A 213 1.18 -15.55 10.66
N ILE A 214 0.14 -14.72 10.58
CA ILE A 214 -0.07 -13.59 11.51
C ILE A 214 -0.62 -14.06 12.86
N ARG A 215 -1.42 -15.14 12.87
CA ARG A 215 -2.08 -15.66 14.08
C ARG A 215 -1.14 -16.43 15.03
N LEU A 216 0.10 -16.69 14.60
CA LEU A 216 1.13 -17.49 15.28
C LEU A 216 2.25 -16.61 15.87
#